data_AF-A0A9D6SI63-F1
#
_entry.id   AF-A0A9D6SI63-F1
#
_cell.length_a   1.000
_cell.length_b   1.000
_cell.length_c   1.000
_cell.angle_alpha   90.00
_cell.angle_beta   90.00
_cell.angle_gamma   90.00
#
_symmetry.space_group_name_H-M   'P 1'
#
loop_
_entity.id
_entity.type
_entity.pdbx_description
1 polymer ?
#
loop_
_entity_poly.entity_id
_entity_poly.type
_entity_poly.pdbx_seq_one_letter_code
_entity_poly.pdbx_strand_id
1 'polypeptide(L)'
;MPLLLALVVTLITLVSVAAFAARIWWFPPDISTHGAAIDHQIVLTMFITGIIFVLAQLSLAYLLYRYRDRGDGSRAQFFHGNNTLEYTWTIAAAILFIGLNLMGYRTWAKIHFMGPDPGAMQVEVWGQQFAWYFRYPGPDGKFGPTHVDKISDSTANYLGL
;
A
#
# COMPACT_ATOMS: atom_id res chain seq x y z
N MET A 1 17.04 31.44 -0.85
CA MET A 1 17.17 30.00 -0.49
C MET A 1 15.91 29.44 0.17
N PRO A 2 15.45 29.87 1.37
CA PRO A 2 14.31 29.23 2.05
C PRO A 2 12.96 29.43 1.33
N LEU A 3 12.76 30.58 0.67
CA LEU A 3 11.54 30.83 -0.11
C LEU A 3 11.45 29.94 -1.37
N LEU A 4 12.59 29.66 -2.00
CA LEU A 4 12.67 28.70 -3.11
C LEU A 4 12.30 27.29 -2.62
N LEU A 5 12.82 26.87 -1.46
CA LEU A 5 12.46 25.58 -0.86
C LEU A 5 10.96 25.47 -0.56
N ALA A 6 10.34 26.52 0.02
CA ALA A 6 8.91 26.53 0.27
C ALA A 6 8.10 26.35 -1.03
N LEU A 7 8.46 27.08 -2.09
CA LEU A 7 7.81 26.97 -3.40
C LEU A 7 7.99 25.58 -4.01
N VAL A 8 9.19 25.00 -3.92
CA VAL A 8 9.49 23.65 -4.42
C VAL A 8 8.66 22.61 -3.67
N VAL A 9 8.59 22.68 -2.34
CA VAL A 9 7.78 21.77 -1.51
C VAL A 9 6.30 21.86 -1.89
N THR A 10 5.75 23.08 -2.03
CA THR A 10 4.37 23.27 -2.46
C THR A 10 4.15 22.73 -3.87
N LEU A 11 5.05 22.98 -4.81
CA LEU A 11 4.94 22.50 -6.18
C LEU A 11 4.93 20.96 -6.23
N ILE A 12 5.88 20.30 -5.54
CA ILE A 12 5.94 18.84 -5.46
C ILE A 12 4.65 18.27 -4.87
N THR A 13 4.12 18.91 -3.82
CA THR A 13 2.87 18.50 -3.18
C THR A 13 1.70 18.57 -4.16
N LEU A 14 1.56 19.69 -4.88
CA LEU A 14 0.47 19.89 -5.85
C LEU A 14 0.57 18.92 -7.03
N VAL A 15 1.78 18.71 -7.57
CA VAL A 15 2.03 17.74 -8.64
C VAL A 15 1.69 16.32 -8.17
N SER A 16 2.09 15.96 -6.95
CA SER A 16 1.78 14.64 -6.38
C SER A 16 0.27 14.46 -6.24
N VAL A 17 -0.43 15.42 -5.61
CA VAL A 17 -1.89 15.38 -5.46
C VAL A 17 -2.58 15.29 -6.82
N ALA A 18 -2.14 16.09 -7.80
CA ALA A 18 -2.70 16.07 -9.14
C ALA A 18 -2.49 14.72 -9.83
N ALA A 19 -1.31 14.11 -9.73
CA ALA A 19 -1.02 12.81 -10.33
C ALA A 19 -1.92 11.69 -9.76
N PHE A 20 -2.12 11.67 -8.43
CA PHE A 20 -3.00 10.70 -7.78
C PHE A 20 -4.48 10.98 -8.06
N ALA A 21 -4.92 12.25 -8.04
CA ALA A 21 -6.29 12.64 -8.37
C ALA A 21 -6.64 12.32 -9.84
N ALA A 22 -5.70 12.52 -10.75
CA ALA A 22 -5.83 12.19 -12.17
C ALA A 22 -5.62 10.69 -12.48
N ARG A 23 -5.33 9.86 -11.47
CA ARG A 23 -5.20 8.40 -11.61
C ARG A 23 -4.17 7.96 -12.66
N ILE A 24 -3.08 8.73 -12.83
CA ILE A 24 -2.07 8.51 -13.88
C ILE A 24 -1.40 7.12 -13.78
N TRP A 25 -1.26 6.60 -12.56
CA TRP A 25 -0.73 5.25 -12.28
C TRP A 25 -1.65 4.48 -11.35
N TRP A 26 -2.93 4.44 -11.70
CA TRP A 26 -3.93 3.75 -10.89
C TRP A 26 -3.92 2.25 -11.11
N PHE A 27 -4.56 1.53 -10.20
CA PHE A 27 -4.70 0.08 -10.28
C PHE A 27 -5.44 -0.36 -11.56
N PRO A 28 -5.13 -1.57 -12.07
CA PRO A 28 -5.93 -2.18 -13.13
C PRO A 28 -7.40 -2.34 -12.67
N PRO A 29 -8.33 -2.50 -13.62
CA PRO A 29 -9.73 -2.76 -13.26
C PRO A 29 -9.84 -4.03 -12.41
N ASP A 30 -10.70 -3.98 -11.39
CA ASP A 30 -10.99 -5.13 -10.55
C ASP A 30 -11.70 -6.24 -11.34
N ILE A 31 -11.19 -7.46 -11.18
CA ILE A 31 -11.70 -8.70 -11.77
C ILE A 31 -11.89 -9.82 -10.74
N SER A 32 -11.76 -9.51 -9.44
CA SER A 32 -11.81 -10.46 -8.34
C SER A 32 -13.05 -10.27 -7.48
N THR A 33 -13.57 -11.35 -6.92
CA THR A 33 -14.65 -11.30 -5.91
C THR A 33 -14.24 -10.59 -4.62
N HIS A 34 -12.94 -10.45 -4.37
CA HIS A 34 -12.39 -9.75 -3.21
C HIS A 34 -11.92 -8.32 -3.52
N GLY A 35 -11.74 -7.96 -4.79
CA GLY A 35 -11.03 -6.73 -5.15
C GLY A 35 -11.77 -5.48 -4.71
N ALA A 36 -13.09 -5.41 -4.87
CA ALA A 36 -13.87 -4.23 -4.47
C ALA A 36 -13.67 -3.85 -2.99
N ALA A 37 -13.55 -4.84 -2.10
CA ALA A 37 -13.31 -4.59 -0.68
C ALA A 37 -11.87 -4.13 -0.40
N ILE A 38 -10.90 -4.65 -1.15
CA ILE A 38 -9.49 -4.24 -1.09
C ILE A 38 -9.34 -2.81 -1.63
N ASP A 39 -9.90 -2.54 -2.81
CA ASP A 39 -9.89 -1.24 -3.47
C ASP A 39 -10.51 -0.17 -2.60
N HIS A 40 -11.65 -0.46 -1.95
CA HIS A 40 -12.26 0.45 -0.99
C HIS A 40 -11.31 0.79 0.17
N GLN A 41 -10.64 -0.21 0.75
CA GLN A 41 -9.68 0.00 1.85
C GLN A 41 -8.46 0.80 1.39
N ILE A 42 -7.95 0.53 0.18
CA ILE A 42 -6.84 1.27 -0.42
C ILE A 42 -7.24 2.73 -0.65
N VAL A 43 -8.40 2.98 -1.26
CA VAL A 43 -8.91 4.33 -1.54
C VAL A 43 -9.14 5.11 -0.25
N LEU A 44 -9.75 4.49 0.76
CA LEU A 44 -9.98 5.12 2.06
C LEU A 44 -8.65 5.50 2.74
N THR A 45 -7.69 4.57 2.75
CA THR A 45 -6.37 4.81 3.35
C THR A 45 -5.62 5.90 2.58
N MET A 46 -5.64 5.84 1.25
CA MET A 46 -5.03 6.84 0.36
C MET A 46 -5.64 8.22 0.59
N PHE A 47 -6.96 8.32 0.74
CA PHE A 47 -7.63 9.59 0.96
C PHE A 47 -7.25 10.21 2.30
N ILE A 48 -7.30 9.42 3.39
CA ILE A 48 -6.98 9.91 4.73
C ILE A 48 -5.49 10.28 4.84
N THR A 49 -4.59 9.40 4.39
CA THR A 49 -3.15 9.68 4.39
C THR A 49 -2.79 10.83 3.45
N GLY A 50 -3.49 10.96 2.32
CA GLY A 50 -3.37 12.08 1.39
C GLY A 50 -3.73 13.42 2.02
N ILE A 51 -4.81 13.49 2.80
CA ILE A 51 -5.15 14.69 3.58
C ILE A 51 -4.03 15.03 4.56
N ILE A 52 -3.56 14.05 5.33
CA ILE A 52 -2.48 14.25 6.31
C ILE A 52 -1.20 14.72 5.63
N PHE A 53 -0.86 14.12 4.48
CA PHE A 53 0.27 14.51 3.65
C PHE A 53 0.16 15.97 3.21
N VAL A 54 -0.97 16.38 2.64
CA VAL A 54 -1.18 17.78 2.20
C VAL A 54 -1.08 18.74 3.38
N LEU A 55 -1.74 18.43 4.50
CA LEU A 55 -1.66 19.25 5.71
C LEU A 55 -0.22 19.39 6.20
N ALA A 56 0.54 18.30 6.27
CA ALA A 56 1.92 18.31 6.71
C ALA A 56 2.82 19.12 5.76
N GLN A 57 2.71 18.91 4.44
CA GLN A 57 3.54 19.60 3.45
C GLN A 57 3.24 21.09 3.36
N LEU A 58 1.96 21.48 3.36
CA LEU A 58 1.59 22.89 3.37
C LEU A 58 1.96 23.57 4.68
N SER A 59 1.86 22.86 5.82
CA SER A 59 2.36 23.36 7.09
C SER A 59 3.88 23.58 7.03
N LEU A 60 4.64 22.65 6.48
CA LEU A 60 6.09 22.80 6.30
C LEU A 60 6.42 23.98 5.38
N ALA A 61 5.76 24.11 4.24
CA ALA A 61 5.94 25.24 3.32
C ALA A 61 5.60 26.58 4.00
N TYR A 62 4.53 26.62 4.79
CA TYR A 62 4.16 27.78 5.60
C TYR A 62 5.23 28.12 6.63
N LEU A 63 5.76 27.13 7.36
CA LEU A 63 6.83 27.36 8.34
C LEU A 63 8.09 27.91 7.67
N LEU A 64 8.50 27.33 6.53
CA LEU A 64 9.62 27.83 5.74
C LEU A 64 9.41 29.27 5.25
N TYR A 65 8.18 29.64 4.88
CA TYR A 65 7.86 31.00 4.45
C TYR A 65 7.80 32.00 5.62
N ARG A 66 7.12 31.61 6.72
CA ARG A 66 6.81 32.49 7.86
C ARG A 66 8.02 32.72 8.76
N TYR A 67 8.82 31.69 8.99
CA TYR A 67 9.97 31.67 9.92
C TYR A 67 11.32 31.64 9.19
N ARG A 68 11.37 31.93 7.89
CA ARG A 68 12.65 32.16 7.21
C ARG A 68 13.43 33.30 7.84
N ASP A 69 14.75 33.19 7.82
CA ASP A 69 15.63 34.31 8.08
C ASP A 69 15.36 35.44 7.07
N ARG A 70 15.15 36.65 7.60
CA ARG A 70 14.89 37.87 6.84
C ARG A 70 16.05 38.86 6.92
N GLY A 71 17.12 38.54 7.65
CA GLY A 71 18.23 39.45 7.90
C GLY A 71 17.87 40.62 8.83
N ASP A 72 16.75 40.53 9.54
CA ASP A 72 16.27 41.54 10.51
C ASP A 72 16.83 41.33 11.92
N GLY A 73 17.74 40.38 12.10
CA GLY A 73 18.34 40.04 13.40
C GLY A 73 17.43 39.21 14.31
N SER A 74 16.27 38.74 13.81
CA SER A 74 15.41 37.81 14.55
C SER A 74 16.15 36.50 14.85
N ARG A 75 16.16 36.09 16.12
CA ARG A 75 16.79 34.85 16.57
C ARG A 75 15.75 33.77 16.80
N ALA A 76 16.13 32.52 16.51
CA ALA A 76 15.32 31.36 16.81
C ALA A 76 15.03 31.28 18.32
N GLN A 77 13.77 30.98 18.66
CA GLN A 77 13.40 30.70 20.04
C GLN A 77 13.63 29.21 20.33
N PHE A 78 14.34 28.92 21.41
CA PHE A 78 14.62 27.55 21.84
C PHE A 78 13.61 27.12 22.90
N PHE A 79 12.82 26.10 22.57
CA PHE A 79 11.89 25.45 23.49
C PHE A 79 12.20 23.95 23.51
N HIS A 80 12.10 23.32 24.69
CA HIS A 80 12.47 21.91 24.87
C HIS A 80 11.37 20.93 24.45
N GLY A 81 10.10 21.36 24.35
CA GLY A 81 9.00 20.51 23.92
C GLY A 81 7.64 21.02 24.37
N ASN A 82 6.59 20.33 23.94
CA ASN A 82 5.23 20.56 24.39
C ASN A 82 4.55 19.21 24.59
N ASN A 83 4.58 18.72 25.83
CA ASN A 83 4.03 17.41 26.19
C ASN A 83 2.57 17.27 25.77
N THR A 84 1.75 18.32 25.90
CA THR A 84 0.35 18.29 25.48
C THR A 84 0.23 18.05 23.97
N LEU A 85 1.05 18.72 23.16
CA LEU A 85 1.07 18.54 21.71
C LEU A 85 1.54 17.13 21.33
N GLU A 86 2.59 16.65 22.00
CA GLU A 86 3.17 15.31 21.79
C GLU A 86 2.16 14.21 22.08
N TYR A 87 1.47 14.26 23.22
CA TYR A 87 0.41 13.29 23.55
C TYR A 87 -0.75 13.38 22.57
N THR A 88 -1.16 14.60 22.19
CA THR A 88 -2.31 14.81 21.30
C THR A 88 -2.07 14.17 19.93
N TRP A 89 -0.93 14.43 19.29
CA TRP A 89 -0.66 13.82 17.98
C TRP A 89 -0.42 12.31 18.08
N THR A 90 0.13 11.83 19.20
CA THR A 90 0.47 10.41 19.35
C THR A 90 -0.80 9.59 19.51
N ILE A 91 -1.72 10.06 20.34
CA ILE A 91 -3.03 9.44 20.53
C ILE A 91 -3.85 9.55 19.24
N ALA A 92 -3.85 10.69 18.57
CA ALA A 92 -4.56 10.85 17.29
C ALA A 92 -4.03 9.87 16.23
N ALA A 93 -2.71 9.72 16.11
CA ALA A 93 -2.10 8.75 15.20
C ALA A 93 -2.47 7.30 15.58
N ALA A 94 -2.40 6.95 16.87
CA ALA A 94 -2.76 5.62 17.34
C ALA A 94 -4.22 5.28 17.03
N ILE A 95 -5.15 6.19 17.32
CA ILE A 95 -6.59 6.02 17.00
C ILE A 95 -6.79 5.83 15.51
N LEU A 96 -6.12 6.64 14.67
CA LEU A 96 -6.21 6.53 13.22
C LEU A 96 -5.75 5.16 12.73
N PHE A 97 -4.56 4.70 13.15
CA PHE A 97 -4.02 3.41 12.70
C PHE A 97 -4.84 2.22 13.19
N ILE A 98 -5.28 2.23 14.46
CA ILE A 98 -6.16 1.19 15.01
C ILE A 98 -7.50 1.18 14.25
N GLY A 99 -8.09 2.35 14.01
CA GLY A 99 -9.34 2.46 13.25
C GLY A 99 -9.23 1.89 11.85
N LEU A 100 -8.18 2.27 11.10
CA LEU A 100 -7.92 1.74 9.77
C LEU A 100 -7.69 0.23 9.78
N ASN A 101 -6.96 -0.29 10.77
CA ASN A 101 -6.71 -1.71 10.91
C ASN A 101 -8.00 -2.50 11.16
N LEU A 102 -8.84 -2.04 12.09
CA LEU A 102 -10.11 -2.69 12.41
C LEU A 102 -11.06 -2.75 11.21
N MET A 103 -11.05 -1.71 10.35
CA MET A 103 -11.83 -1.70 9.10
C MET A 103 -11.30 -2.74 8.11
N GLY A 104 -9.98 -2.83 7.92
CA GLY A 104 -9.37 -3.78 6.99
C GLY A 104 -9.39 -5.24 7.47
N TYR A 105 -9.41 -5.47 8.79
CA TYR A 105 -9.28 -6.79 9.40
C TYR A 105 -10.36 -7.77 8.92
N ARG A 106 -11.62 -7.34 8.77
CA ARG A 106 -12.71 -8.22 8.31
C ARG A 106 -12.48 -8.74 6.90
N THR A 107 -12.05 -7.87 5.99
CA THR A 107 -11.73 -8.23 4.60
C THR A 107 -10.54 -9.19 4.57
N TRP A 108 -9.49 -8.88 5.33
CA TRP A 108 -8.30 -9.73 5.45
C TRP A 108 -8.65 -11.13 5.97
N ALA A 109 -9.41 -11.22 7.06
CA ALA A 109 -9.84 -12.50 7.64
C ALA A 109 -10.70 -13.32 6.67
N LYS A 110 -11.60 -12.67 5.91
CA LYS A 110 -12.41 -13.35 4.89
C LYS A 110 -11.55 -13.99 3.81
N ILE A 111 -10.53 -13.29 3.31
CA ILE A 111 -9.65 -13.76 2.25
C ILE A 111 -8.76 -14.92 2.74
N HIS A 112 -8.25 -14.85 3.98
CA HIS A 112 -7.24 -15.79 4.45
C HIS A 112 -7.77 -16.98 5.26
N PHE A 113 -8.98 -16.90 5.83
CA PHE A 113 -9.48 -17.94 6.75
C PHE A 113 -10.75 -18.65 6.31
N MET A 114 -11.51 -18.13 5.34
CA MET A 114 -12.78 -18.77 4.96
C MET A 114 -12.65 -19.89 3.93
N GLY A 115 -11.44 -20.14 3.41
CA GLY A 115 -11.21 -21.15 2.38
C GLY A 115 -11.88 -20.80 1.05
N PRO A 116 -11.73 -21.65 0.02
CA PRO A 116 -12.36 -21.43 -1.26
C PRO A 116 -13.87 -21.66 -1.19
N ASP A 117 -14.62 -20.95 -2.05
CA ASP A 117 -16.05 -21.19 -2.20
C ASP A 117 -16.33 -22.63 -2.69
N PRO A 118 -17.48 -23.24 -2.32
CA PRO A 118 -17.86 -24.56 -2.81
C PRO A 118 -17.84 -24.61 -4.34
N GLY A 119 -17.14 -25.61 -4.90
CA GLY A 119 -17.01 -25.76 -6.35
C GLY A 119 -15.93 -24.90 -7.00
N ALA A 120 -15.10 -24.20 -6.23
CA ALA A 120 -13.93 -23.51 -6.76
C ALA A 120 -12.99 -24.49 -7.49
N MET A 121 -12.49 -24.07 -8.65
CA MET A 121 -11.51 -24.83 -9.42
C MET A 121 -10.20 -24.92 -8.64
N GLN A 122 -9.74 -26.15 -8.38
CA GLN A 122 -8.41 -26.36 -7.84
C GLN A 122 -7.38 -26.23 -8.96
N VAL A 123 -6.39 -25.38 -8.74
CA VAL A 123 -5.23 -25.21 -9.61
C VAL A 123 -4.00 -25.35 -8.74
N GLU A 124 -3.10 -26.25 -9.11
CA GLU A 124 -1.82 -26.35 -8.44
C GLU A 124 -0.75 -25.64 -9.27
N VAL A 125 0.05 -24.82 -8.59
CA VAL A 125 0.99 -23.89 -9.22
C VAL A 125 2.40 -24.18 -8.73
N TRP A 126 3.30 -24.50 -9.67
CA TRP A 126 4.72 -24.73 -9.41
C TRP A 126 5.53 -23.54 -9.90
N GLY A 127 6.38 -23.00 -9.03
CA GLY A 127 7.37 -21.99 -9.39
C GLY A 127 8.74 -22.60 -9.61
N GLN A 128 9.33 -22.35 -10.78
CA GLN A 128 10.73 -22.64 -11.13
C GLN A 128 11.42 -21.32 -11.54
N GLN A 129 12.75 -21.23 -11.43
CA GLN A 129 13.48 -20.11 -12.02
C GLN A 129 13.65 -20.35 -13.53
N PHE A 130 13.06 -19.58 -14.46
CA PHE A 130 12.16 -18.42 -14.35
C PHE A 130 10.80 -18.73 -15.02
N ALA A 131 10.15 -19.82 -14.60
CA ALA A 131 8.93 -20.35 -15.18
C ALA A 131 7.87 -20.68 -14.12
N TRP A 132 6.60 -20.67 -14.54
CA TRP A 132 5.47 -21.11 -13.73
C TRP A 132 4.72 -22.21 -14.47
N TYR A 133 4.39 -23.28 -13.76
CA TYR A 133 3.61 -24.39 -14.31
C TYR A 133 2.30 -24.51 -13.55
N PHE A 134 1.22 -24.67 -14.30
CA PHE A 134 -0.13 -24.78 -13.78
C PHE A 134 -0.65 -26.17 -14.12
N ARG A 135 -1.14 -26.89 -13.12
CA ARG A 135 -1.83 -28.16 -13.33
C ARG A 135 -3.24 -28.13 -12.76
N TYR A 136 -4.11 -28.81 -13.46
CA TYR A 136 -5.51 -28.99 -13.12
C TYR A 136 -5.73 -30.46 -12.74
N PRO A 137 -6.66 -30.75 -11.81
CA PRO A 137 -7.01 -32.12 -11.49
C PRO A 137 -7.60 -32.83 -12.72
N GLY A 138 -7.44 -34.15 -12.77
CA GLY A 138 -8.07 -34.98 -13.79
C GLY A 138 -9.61 -35.01 -13.66
N PRO A 139 -10.31 -35.73 -14.54
CA PRO A 139 -11.77 -35.92 -14.45
C PRO A 139 -12.23 -36.54 -13.12
N ASP A 140 -11.34 -37.21 -12.40
CA ASP A 140 -11.54 -37.78 -11.06
C ASP A 140 -11.37 -36.77 -9.92
N GLY A 141 -11.06 -35.51 -10.23
CA GLY A 141 -10.88 -34.43 -9.26
C GLY A 141 -9.56 -34.50 -8.47
N LYS A 142 -8.61 -35.34 -8.89
CA LYS A 142 -7.33 -35.54 -8.20
C LYS A 142 -6.15 -35.11 -9.07
N PHE A 143 -5.09 -34.67 -8.40
CA PHE A 143 -3.80 -34.43 -9.05
C PHE A 143 -3.04 -35.75 -9.22
N GLY A 144 -2.39 -35.91 -10.37
CA GLY A 144 -1.46 -37.02 -10.59
C GLY A 144 -0.25 -36.95 -9.65
N PRO A 145 0.31 -38.10 -9.25
CA PRO A 145 1.53 -38.13 -8.44
C PRO A 145 2.68 -37.48 -9.21
N THR A 146 3.62 -36.90 -8.48
CA THR A 146 4.85 -36.31 -9.03
C THR A 146 6.05 -37.09 -8.54
N HIS A 147 7.00 -37.30 -9.43
CA HIS A 147 8.21 -38.08 -9.22
C HIS A 147 9.42 -37.18 -9.45
N VAL A 148 10.14 -36.83 -8.38
CA VAL A 148 11.28 -35.90 -8.44
C VAL A 148 12.38 -36.43 -9.36
N ASP A 149 12.58 -37.74 -9.39
CA ASP A 149 13.52 -38.45 -10.27
C ASP A 149 13.19 -38.35 -11.76
N LYS A 150 11.93 -38.04 -12.10
CA LYS A 150 11.47 -37.85 -13.48
C LYS A 150 11.48 -36.40 -13.94
N ILE A 151 11.78 -35.46 -13.05
CA ILE A 151 11.86 -34.05 -13.41
C ILE A 151 13.08 -33.84 -14.30
N SER A 152 12.85 -33.33 -15.51
CA SER A 152 13.92 -33.09 -16.47
C SER A 152 13.55 -31.99 -17.45
N ASP A 153 14.37 -30.94 -17.45
CA ASP A 153 14.23 -29.82 -18.40
C ASP A 153 14.52 -30.27 -19.84
N SER A 154 15.43 -31.25 -20.02
CA SER A 154 15.83 -31.75 -21.34
C SER A 154 14.70 -32.48 -22.08
N THR A 155 13.79 -33.10 -21.34
CA THR A 155 12.63 -33.81 -21.88
C THR A 155 11.33 -33.02 -21.70
N ALA A 156 11.42 -31.77 -21.23
CA ALA A 156 10.29 -30.93 -20.88
C ALA A 156 9.31 -31.56 -19.86
N ASN A 157 9.79 -32.49 -19.01
CA ASN A 157 9.00 -33.03 -17.90
C ASN A 157 9.28 -32.23 -16.62
N TYR A 158 8.75 -31.01 -16.54
CA TYR A 158 9.01 -30.10 -15.43
C TYR A 158 8.29 -30.46 -14.12
N LEU A 159 7.23 -31.28 -14.22
CA LEU A 159 6.36 -31.65 -13.10
C LEU A 159 6.61 -33.08 -12.60
N GLY A 160 7.43 -33.86 -13.31
CA GLY A 160 7.72 -35.25 -12.94
C GLY A 160 6.48 -36.14 -12.98
N LEU A 161 5.56 -35.88 -13.91
CA LEU A 161 4.39 -36.74 -14.15
C LEU A 161 4.83 -38.09 -14.75
#